data_AF-B9Y5P0-F1
#
_entry.id   AF-B9Y5P0-F1
#
_cell.length_a   1.000
_cell.length_b   1.000
_cell.length_c   1.000
_cell.angle_alpha   90.00
_cell.angle_beta   90.00
_cell.angle_gamma   90.00
#
_symmetry.space_group_name_H-M   'P 1'
#
loop_
_entity.id
_entity.type
_entity.pdbx_description
1 polymer ?
#
loop_
_entity_poly.entity_id
_entity_poly.type
_entity_poly.pdbx_seq_one_letter_code
_entity_poly.pdbx_strand_id
1 'polypeptide(L)'
;MNLTAENKNEPKTAKPKGRKKRSMLAKFISLVVICFSLFMLYGVVKEILTTMELKQQISRVEEELKTLQEENKYLTLQRDKLEDPAYVQSYARGSFMLSKEGEQIFYLPSDDKK
;
A
#
# COMPACT_ATOMS: atom_id res chain seq x y z
N MET A 1 25.56 -72.85 -64.34
CA MET A 1 25.04 -73.85 -63.40
C MET A 1 24.47 -73.14 -62.18
N ASN A 2 23.15 -73.24 -62.02
CA ASN A 2 22.24 -73.12 -60.85
C ASN A 2 22.59 -72.12 -59.72
N LEU A 3 21.79 -71.09 -59.40
CA LEU A 3 20.39 -71.01 -58.90
C LEU A 3 20.11 -71.63 -57.52
N THR A 4 19.39 -70.82 -56.72
CA THR A 4 18.76 -71.00 -55.39
C THR A 4 19.71 -70.77 -54.19
N ALA A 5 19.36 -70.00 -53.15
CA ALA A 5 18.06 -69.85 -52.53
C ALA A 5 17.76 -68.44 -51.96
N GLU A 6 16.48 -68.12 -52.00
CA GLU A 6 15.74 -67.10 -51.25
C GLU A 6 16.00 -67.19 -49.72
N ASN A 7 16.13 -66.04 -49.03
CA ASN A 7 15.73 -65.97 -47.62
C ASN A 7 15.25 -64.57 -47.21
N LYS A 8 13.93 -64.50 -47.10
CA LYS A 8 13.04 -63.45 -46.62
C LYS A 8 13.13 -63.31 -45.11
N ASN A 9 13.49 -62.15 -44.55
CA ASN A 9 13.17 -61.82 -43.15
C ASN A 9 13.08 -60.30 -42.90
N GLU A 10 11.88 -59.75 -43.07
CA GLU A 10 11.45 -58.50 -42.46
C GLU A 10 11.36 -58.67 -40.94
N PRO A 11 11.89 -57.77 -40.10
CA PRO A 11 11.54 -57.78 -38.68
C PRO A 11 10.16 -57.15 -38.49
N LYS A 12 9.12 -58.00 -38.54
CA LYS A 12 7.84 -57.73 -37.86
C LYS A 12 8.10 -57.70 -36.36
N THR A 13 8.26 -56.53 -35.76
CA THR A 13 8.26 -56.39 -34.30
C THR A 13 7.14 -55.47 -33.83
N ALA A 14 6.46 -55.99 -32.81
CA ALA A 14 5.09 -55.69 -32.46
C ALA A 14 4.87 -54.23 -32.03
N LYS A 15 3.75 -53.65 -32.51
CA LYS A 15 3.18 -52.43 -31.92
C LYS A 15 2.89 -52.69 -30.44
N PRO A 16 3.41 -51.90 -29.47
CA PRO A 16 3.04 -52.07 -28.08
C PRO A 16 1.59 -51.60 -27.86
N LYS A 17 0.64 -52.54 -27.98
CA LYS A 17 -0.74 -52.40 -27.50
C LYS A 17 -0.72 -52.39 -25.97
N GLY A 18 -0.56 -51.20 -25.38
CA GLY A 18 -0.63 -51.03 -23.92
C GLY A 18 -0.41 -49.61 -23.40
N ARG A 19 0.14 -48.69 -24.21
CA ARG A 19 0.53 -47.34 -23.73
C ARG A 19 -0.62 -46.33 -23.57
N LYS A 20 -1.82 -46.61 -24.11
CA LYS A 20 -2.93 -45.63 -24.17
C LYS A 20 -3.53 -45.29 -22.80
N LYS A 21 -3.63 -46.24 -21.86
CA LYS A 21 -4.18 -45.98 -20.51
C LYS A 21 -3.24 -45.14 -19.62
N ARG A 22 -1.93 -45.34 -19.73
CA ARG A 22 -0.92 -44.51 -19.01
C ARG A 22 -0.94 -43.04 -19.47
N SER A 23 -1.27 -42.77 -20.75
CA SER A 23 -1.37 -41.40 -21.27
C SER A 23 -2.56 -40.63 -20.68
N MET A 24 -3.71 -41.27 -20.45
CA MET A 24 -4.85 -40.60 -19.80
C MET A 24 -4.58 -40.31 -18.32
N LEU A 25 -3.95 -41.25 -17.60
CA LEU A 25 -3.58 -41.02 -16.20
C LEU A 25 -2.54 -39.90 -16.05
N ALA A 26 -1.53 -39.86 -16.93
CA ALA A 26 -0.54 -38.77 -16.96
C ALA A 26 -1.18 -37.41 -17.27
N LYS A 27 -2.19 -37.35 -18.15
CA LYS A 27 -2.96 -36.13 -18.42
C LYS A 27 -3.79 -35.68 -17.21
N PHE A 28 -4.38 -36.63 -16.48
CA PHE A 28 -5.10 -36.34 -15.24
C PHE A 28 -4.17 -35.79 -14.15
N ILE A 29 -3.01 -36.42 -13.97
CA ILE A 29 -2.00 -35.95 -13.00
C ILE A 29 -1.50 -34.55 -13.39
N SER A 30 -1.23 -34.31 -14.67
CA SER A 30 -0.87 -32.98 -15.19
C SER A 30 -1.94 -31.93 -14.87
N LEU A 31 -3.23 -32.26 -15.06
CA LEU A 31 -4.33 -31.36 -14.72
C LEU A 31 -4.37 -31.03 -13.22
N VAL A 32 -4.19 -32.03 -12.36
CA VAL A 32 -4.14 -31.84 -10.89
C VAL A 32 -2.98 -30.94 -10.49
N VAL A 33 -1.79 -31.13 -11.08
CA VAL A 33 -0.62 -30.28 -10.80
C VAL A 33 -0.86 -28.83 -11.24
N ILE A 34 -1.51 -28.61 -12.38
CA ILE A 34 -1.88 -27.27 -12.85
C ILE A 34 -2.88 -26.62 -11.89
N CYS A 35 -3.94 -27.34 -11.49
CA CYS A 35 -4.92 -26.84 -10.53
C CYS A 35 -4.28 -26.52 -9.17
N PHE A 36 -3.37 -27.37 -8.69
CA PHE A 36 -2.65 -27.13 -7.45
C PHE A 36 -1.74 -25.90 -7.53
N SER A 37 -1.04 -25.72 -8.66
CA SER A 37 -0.21 -24.55 -8.92
C SER A 37 -1.05 -23.26 -8.92
N LEU A 38 -2.23 -23.28 -9.53
CA LEU A 38 -3.16 -22.15 -9.53
C LEU A 38 -3.71 -21.85 -8.13
N PHE A 39 -4.03 -22.89 -7.34
CA PHE A 39 -4.47 -22.73 -5.97
C PHE A 39 -3.39 -22.08 -5.09
N MET A 40 -2.15 -22.52 -5.23
CA MET A 40 -1.04 -21.95 -4.47
C MET A 40 -0.78 -20.49 -4.88
N LEU A 41 -0.85 -20.18 -6.18
CA LEU A 41 -0.73 -18.82 -6.69
C LEU A 41 -1.84 -17.90 -6.16
N TYR A 42 -3.07 -18.40 -6.03
CA TYR A 42 -4.18 -17.65 -5.46
C TYR A 42 -3.92 -17.22 -4.00
N GLY A 43 -3.28 -18.10 -3.20
CA GLY A 43 -2.86 -17.77 -1.84
C GLY A 43 -1.87 -16.60 -1.79
N VAL A 44 -0.86 -16.64 -2.67
CA VAL A 44 0.16 -15.59 -2.77
C VAL A 44 -0.45 -14.25 -3.21
N VAL A 45 -1.35 -14.26 -4.19
CA VAL A 45 -2.02 -13.03 -4.66
C VAL A 45 -2.86 -12.41 -3.55
N LYS A 46 -3.60 -13.22 -2.78
CA LYS A 46 -4.34 -12.72 -1.61
C LYS A 46 -3.41 -12.08 -0.60
N GLU A 47 -2.30 -12.72 -0.27
CA GLU A 47 -1.35 -12.22 0.72
C GLU A 47 -0.70 -10.90 0.27
N ILE A 48 -0.37 -10.76 -1.01
CA ILE A 48 0.14 -9.51 -1.59
C ILE A 48 -0.91 -8.40 -1.49
N LEU A 49 -2.16 -8.66 -1.90
CA LEU A 49 -3.24 -7.67 -1.82
C LEU A 49 -3.46 -7.21 -0.37
N THR A 50 -3.52 -8.15 0.56
CA THR A 50 -3.71 -7.87 1.99
C THR A 50 -2.53 -7.07 2.54
N THR A 51 -1.30 -7.40 2.16
CA THR A 51 -0.09 -6.67 2.57
C THR A 51 -0.04 -5.25 2.01
N MET A 52 -0.50 -5.06 0.77
CA MET A 52 -0.61 -3.71 0.18
C MET A 52 -1.65 -2.87 0.90
N GLU A 53 -2.80 -3.45 1.22
CA GLU A 53 -3.86 -2.78 1.98
C GLU A 53 -3.37 -2.40 3.38
N LEU A 54 -2.71 -3.31 4.09
CA LEU A 54 -2.10 -3.04 5.40
C LEU A 54 -1.07 -1.93 5.33
N LYS A 55 -0.19 -1.92 4.32
CA LYS A 55 0.79 -0.84 4.13
C LYS A 55 0.13 0.51 3.89
N GLN A 56 -0.96 0.54 3.11
CA GLN A 56 -1.73 1.78 2.89
C GLN A 56 -2.42 2.25 4.17
N GLN A 57 -2.98 1.34 4.97
CA GLN A 57 -3.59 1.68 6.25
C GLN A 57 -2.56 2.23 7.23
N ILE A 58 -1.38 1.61 7.35
CA ILE A 58 -0.28 2.10 8.19
C ILE A 58 0.13 3.51 7.78
N SER A 59 0.35 3.74 6.48
CA SER A 59 0.74 5.07 5.99
C SER A 59 -0.30 6.14 6.29
N ARG A 60 -1.61 5.82 6.15
CA ARG A 60 -2.69 6.76 6.46
C ARG A 60 -2.77 7.07 7.94
N VAL A 61 -2.69 6.04 8.78
CA VAL A 61 -2.75 6.20 10.24
C VAL A 61 -1.53 6.98 10.74
N GLU A 62 -0.34 6.76 10.19
CA GLU A 62 0.85 7.55 10.53
C GLU A 62 0.72 9.02 10.15
N GLU A 63 0.15 9.31 8.97
CA GLU A 63 -0.11 10.68 8.54
C GLU A 63 -1.15 11.35 9.45
N GLU A 64 -2.26 10.67 9.75
CA GLU A 64 -3.29 11.17 10.67
C GLU A 64 -2.72 11.43 12.07
N LEU A 65 -1.93 10.49 12.60
CA LEU A 65 -1.25 10.63 13.89
C LEU A 65 -0.36 11.88 13.90
N LYS A 66 0.44 12.07 12.85
CA LYS A 66 1.32 13.25 12.72
C LYS A 66 0.51 14.54 12.69
N THR A 67 -0.58 14.60 11.92
CA THR A 67 -1.45 15.79 11.87
C THR A 67 -2.06 16.10 13.24
N LEU A 68 -2.56 15.08 13.95
CA LEU A 68 -3.12 15.23 15.28
C LEU A 68 -2.09 15.68 16.31
N GLN A 69 -0.84 15.21 16.21
CA GLN A 69 0.24 15.66 17.07
C GLN A 69 0.60 17.14 16.83
N GLU A 70 0.67 17.56 15.57
CA GLU A 70 0.94 18.95 15.21
C GLU A 70 -0.19 19.87 15.71
N GLU A 71 -1.45 19.46 15.51
CA GLU A 71 -2.62 20.18 16.00
C GLU A 71 -2.63 20.27 17.53
N ASN A 72 -2.38 19.16 18.23
CA ASN A 72 -2.32 19.13 19.68
C ASN A 72 -1.22 20.06 20.22
N LYS A 73 -0.04 20.05 19.60
CA LYS A 73 1.06 20.96 19.96
C LYS A 73 0.68 22.42 19.74
N TYR A 74 0.04 22.74 18.61
CA TYR A 74 -0.43 24.09 18.31
C TYR A 74 -1.48 24.56 19.33
N LEU A 75 -2.49 23.73 19.60
CA LEU A 75 -3.55 24.04 20.56
C LEU A 75 -3.01 24.18 21.99
N THR A 76 -2.08 23.32 22.39
CA THR A 76 -1.42 23.41 23.71
C THR A 76 -0.66 24.73 23.84
N LEU A 77 0.12 25.10 22.82
CA LEU A 77 0.85 26.37 22.83
C LEU A 77 -0.09 27.58 22.83
N GLN A 78 -1.23 27.51 22.15
CA GLN A 78 -2.25 28.55 22.25
C GLN A 78 -2.86 28.62 23.64
N ARG A 79 -3.22 27.47 24.24
CA ARG A 79 -3.74 27.39 25.59
C ARG A 79 -2.75 27.98 26.60
N ASP A 80 -1.47 27.64 26.51
CA ASP A 80 -0.41 28.19 27.36
C ASP A 80 -0.34 29.71 27.27
N LYS A 81 -0.38 30.25 26.05
CA LYS A 81 -0.41 31.69 25.81
C LYS A 81 -1.66 32.35 26.40
N LEU A 82 -2.83 31.72 26.23
CA LEU A 82 -4.09 32.27 26.73
C LEU A 82 -4.20 32.20 28.27
N GLU A 83 -3.49 31.28 28.92
CA GLU A 83 -3.41 31.24 30.38
C GLU A 83 -2.42 32.27 30.96
N ASP A 84 -1.46 32.73 30.18
CA ASP A 84 -0.51 33.77 30.61
C ASP A 84 -1.19 35.16 30.65
N PRO A 85 -1.38 35.76 31.83
CA PRO A 85 -2.02 37.07 31.94
C PRO A 85 -1.24 38.18 31.23
N ALA A 86 0.10 38.08 31.15
CA ALA A 86 0.92 39.06 30.46
C ALA A 86 0.69 39.00 28.94
N TYR A 87 0.61 37.79 28.38
CA TYR A 87 0.25 37.60 26.98
C TYR A 87 -1.15 38.13 26.68
N VAL A 88 -2.16 37.76 27.48
CA VAL A 88 -3.55 38.24 27.31
C VAL A 88 -3.62 39.77 27.35
N GLN A 89 -2.91 40.40 28.29
CA GLN A 89 -2.87 41.85 28.38
C GLN A 89 -2.20 42.48 27.15
N SER A 90 -1.09 41.91 26.67
CA SER A 90 -0.41 42.40 25.46
C SER A 90 -1.26 42.24 24.20
N TYR A 91 -1.97 41.11 24.07
CA TYR A 91 -2.90 40.85 22.99
C TYR A 91 -4.08 41.81 23.01
N ALA A 92 -4.67 42.06 24.19
CA ALA A 92 -5.72 43.06 24.39
C ALA A 92 -5.26 44.47 23.98
N ARG A 93 -4.05 44.88 24.41
CA ARG A 93 -3.47 46.18 24.03
C ARG A 93 -3.25 46.29 22.52
N GLY A 94 -2.69 45.26 21.88
CA GLY A 94 -2.34 45.28 20.46
C GLY A 94 -3.53 45.10 19.51
N SER A 95 -4.43 44.15 19.80
CA SER A 95 -5.54 43.80 18.91
C SER A 95 -6.78 44.66 19.11
N PHE A 96 -7.01 45.18 20.32
CA PHE A 96 -8.22 45.94 20.65
C PHE A 96 -7.92 47.37 21.10
N MET A 97 -6.66 47.83 20.99
CA MET A 97 -6.26 49.18 21.40
C MET A 97 -6.69 49.49 22.84
N LEU A 98 -6.53 48.53 23.76
CA LEU A 98 -6.75 48.77 25.19
C LEU A 98 -5.54 49.48 25.80
N SER A 99 -5.77 50.43 26.71
CA SER A 99 -4.71 51.11 27.48
C SER A 99 -5.02 51.06 28.98
N LYS A 100 -4.00 51.12 29.83
CA LYS A 100 -4.19 51.26 31.29
C LYS A 100 -4.26 52.72 31.71
N GLU A 101 -4.64 52.97 32.96
CA GLU A 101 -4.61 54.32 33.53
C GLU A 101 -3.23 54.96 33.38
N GLY A 102 -3.20 56.19 32.85
CA GLY A 102 -1.99 56.93 32.55
C GLY A 102 -1.37 56.67 31.17
N GLU A 103 -1.92 55.76 30.36
CA GLU A 103 -1.50 55.54 28.96
C GLU A 103 -2.44 56.24 27.97
N GLN A 104 -1.88 56.86 26.92
CA GLN A 104 -2.63 57.50 25.84
C GLN A 104 -2.35 56.82 24.49
N ILE A 105 -3.41 56.57 23.72
CA ILE A 105 -3.34 55.96 22.39
C ILE A 105 -3.25 57.06 21.35
N PHE A 106 -2.25 56.97 20.47
CA PHE A 106 -2.06 57.89 19.35
C PHE A 106 -2.47 57.21 18.04
N TYR A 107 -3.38 57.83 17.32
CA TYR A 107 -3.71 57.43 15.95
C TYR A 107 -2.77 58.17 15.00
N LEU A 108 -1.86 57.43 14.36
CA LEU A 108 -1.03 57.99 13.30
C LEU A 108 -1.84 58.01 12.01
N PRO A 109 -1.75 59.08 11.20
CA PRO A 109 -2.33 59.07 9.87
C PRO A 109 -1.69 57.94 9.07
N SER A 110 -2.51 57.05 8.50
CA SER A 110 -2.04 56.05 7.56
C SER A 110 -1.39 56.76 6.36
N ASP A 111 -0.25 56.28 5.89
CA ASP A 111 0.38 56.72 4.64
C ASP A 111 -0.41 56.24 3.40
N ASP A 112 -1.73 56.41 3.43
CA ASP A 112 -2.63 56.21 2.30
C ASP A 112 -2.67 57.47 1.42
N LYS A 113 -1.52 58.11 1.21
CA LYS A 113 -1.32 59.11 0.16
C LYS A 113 -0.61 58.44 -1.01
N LYS A 114 -1.41 57.85 -1.90
CA LYS A 114 -1.03 57.69 -3.30
C LYS A 114 -1.20 59.01 -4.04
#